data_AF-A0A1X0B8N3-F1
#
_entry.id   AF-A0A1X0B8N3-F1
#
_cell.length_a   1.000
_cell.length_b   1.000
_cell.length_c   1.000
_cell.angle_alpha   90.00
_cell.angle_beta   90.00
_cell.angle_gamma   90.00
#
_symmetry.space_group_name_H-M   'P 1'
#
loop_
_entity.id
_entity.type
_entity.pdbx_description
1 polymer ?
#
loop_
_entity_poly.entity_id
_entity_poly.type
_entity_poly.pdbx_seq_one_letter_code
_entity_poly.pdbx_strand_id
1 'polypeptide(L)'
;MPAPDVRGFRKRLRAFLEEKDDRGRKWSNAKWGVYAFYDYDGEPIYVGQTNEKLRTRIRRHLTNQRSDAVAMRILDVFEVADAEMWPLWDLENVSAKDKEAKKNLDAHEYTAYLNAIEQSRFKAILNEKIPPVSDTVVMPPSLRWSLIDDEVREERQHPDIRIARRAETISRLAAVSRERGEVSEGLRRVLVVQAVRLAFIAAERLAHAEGRPAPDPTAISIERLVGSVLYEFTDPYGEYTPDRDDDTLDD
;
A
#
# COMPACT_ATOMS: atom_id res chain seq x y z
N MET A 1 -5.16 -15.28 23.98
CA MET A 1 -5.97 -14.15 23.43
C MET A 1 -5.03 -13.22 22.67
N PRO A 2 -5.47 -12.51 21.60
CA PRO A 2 -4.62 -11.53 20.90
C PRO A 2 -4.18 -10.40 21.84
N ALA A 3 -3.01 -9.80 21.59
CA ALA A 3 -2.49 -8.68 22.37
C ALA A 3 -3.42 -7.42 22.30
N PRO A 4 -3.40 -6.52 23.31
CA PRO A 4 -4.33 -5.39 23.40
C PRO A 4 -4.37 -4.49 22.17
N ASP A 5 -3.19 -4.15 21.66
CA ASP A 5 -2.94 -3.40 20.44
C ASP A 5 -3.57 -4.06 19.19
N VAL A 6 -3.44 -5.38 19.04
CA VAL A 6 -4.07 -6.14 17.95
C VAL A 6 -5.60 -6.10 18.05
N ARG A 7 -6.16 -6.12 19.27
CA ARG A 7 -7.60 -5.99 19.48
C ARG A 7 -8.08 -4.58 19.16
N GLY A 8 -7.32 -3.56 19.57
CA GLY A 8 -7.57 -2.14 19.26
C GLY A 8 -7.63 -1.89 17.76
N PHE A 9 -6.60 -2.34 17.04
CA PHE A 9 -6.54 -2.26 15.58
C PHE A 9 -7.75 -2.95 14.92
N ARG A 10 -8.08 -4.19 15.32
CA ARG A 10 -9.24 -4.92 14.77
C ARG A 10 -10.58 -4.23 15.05
N LYS A 11 -10.72 -3.55 16.19
CA LYS A 11 -11.91 -2.76 16.53
C LYS A 11 -12.04 -1.55 15.61
N ARG A 12 -10.96 -0.81 15.39
CA ARG A 12 -10.93 0.37 14.50
C ARG A 12 -11.12 -0.02 13.03
N LEU A 13 -10.45 -1.07 12.57
CA LEU A 13 -10.68 -1.63 11.23
C LEU A 13 -12.15 -2.02 11.03
N ARG A 14 -12.80 -2.62 12.04
CA ARG A 14 -14.24 -2.92 11.96
C ARG A 14 -15.08 -1.63 11.84
N ALA A 15 -14.78 -0.60 12.63
CA ALA A 15 -15.49 0.67 12.55
C ALA A 15 -15.34 1.31 11.15
N PHE A 16 -14.10 1.39 10.65
CA PHE A 16 -13.81 1.86 9.30
C PHE A 16 -14.61 1.13 8.21
N LEU A 17 -14.70 -0.20 8.31
CA LEU A 17 -15.46 -1.01 7.36
C LEU A 17 -16.98 -0.85 7.51
N GLU A 18 -17.48 -0.43 8.67
CA GLU A 18 -18.92 -0.24 8.93
C GLU A 18 -19.41 1.17 8.60
N GLU A 19 -18.50 2.10 8.30
CA GLU A 19 -18.80 3.49 7.99
C GLU A 19 -19.68 3.65 6.77
N LYS A 20 -20.60 4.62 6.83
CA LYS A 20 -21.59 4.88 5.79
C LYS A 20 -21.34 6.21 5.10
N ASP A 21 -21.72 6.28 3.83
CA ASP A 21 -21.79 7.54 3.09
C ASP A 21 -23.10 8.30 3.42
N ASP A 22 -23.24 9.47 2.81
CA ASP A 22 -24.41 10.34 2.88
C ASP A 22 -25.72 9.66 2.44
N ARG A 23 -25.62 8.59 1.65
CA ARG A 23 -26.75 7.77 1.17
C ARG A 23 -27.01 6.53 2.03
N GLY A 24 -26.28 6.36 3.13
CA GLY A 24 -26.42 5.23 4.06
C GLY A 24 -25.80 3.92 3.56
N ARG A 25 -25.06 3.94 2.44
CA ARG A 25 -24.32 2.77 1.93
C ARG A 25 -23.02 2.67 2.71
N LYS A 26 -22.59 1.45 3.06
CA LYS A 26 -21.27 1.28 3.67
C LYS A 26 -20.19 1.47 2.61
N TRP A 27 -19.25 2.38 2.81
CA TRP A 27 -18.14 2.64 1.87
C TRP A 27 -17.46 1.34 1.41
N SER A 28 -17.15 0.48 2.37
CA SER A 28 -16.45 -0.77 2.13
C SER A 28 -17.27 -1.86 1.41
N ASN A 29 -18.57 -1.68 1.26
CA ASN A 29 -19.42 -2.66 0.59
C ASN A 29 -19.41 -2.54 -0.94
N ALA A 30 -18.81 -1.48 -1.49
CA ALA A 30 -18.68 -1.34 -2.93
C ALA A 30 -17.92 -2.54 -3.51
N LYS A 31 -18.49 -3.13 -4.55
CA LYS A 31 -17.90 -4.25 -5.29
C LYS A 31 -16.62 -3.81 -6.00
N TRP A 32 -16.68 -2.64 -6.62
CA TRP A 32 -15.57 -2.04 -7.35
C TRP A 32 -14.98 -0.87 -6.57
N GLY A 33 -13.65 -0.77 -6.53
CA GLY A 33 -13.00 0.37 -5.91
C GLY A 33 -11.50 0.23 -5.78
N VAL A 34 -10.88 1.33 -5.38
CA VAL A 34 -9.45 1.46 -5.10
C VAL A 34 -9.27 1.72 -3.61
N TYR A 35 -8.14 1.32 -3.04
CA TYR A 35 -7.77 1.58 -1.65
C TYR A 35 -6.28 1.87 -1.53
N ALA A 36 -5.91 2.58 -0.47
CA ALA A 36 -4.53 2.91 -0.14
C ALA A 36 -4.24 2.75 1.35
N PHE A 37 -2.97 2.52 1.69
CA PHE A 37 -2.47 2.43 3.06
C PHE A 37 -1.37 3.45 3.31
N TYR A 38 -1.36 4.02 4.51
CA TYR A 38 -0.43 5.08 4.91
C TYR A 38 0.23 4.75 6.25
N ASP A 39 1.46 5.24 6.44
CA ASP A 39 2.19 5.03 7.68
C ASP A 39 1.87 6.05 8.78
N TYR A 40 2.58 5.95 9.91
CA TYR A 40 2.42 6.83 11.06
C TYR A 40 2.63 8.32 10.77
N ASP A 41 3.33 8.65 9.69
CA ASP A 41 3.61 10.03 9.28
C ASP A 41 2.73 10.46 8.08
N GLY A 42 1.75 9.62 7.70
CA GLY A 42 0.92 9.84 6.53
C GLY A 42 1.59 9.52 5.20
N GLU A 43 2.78 8.88 5.20
CA GLU A 43 3.49 8.49 3.99
C GLU A 43 2.70 7.37 3.26
N PRO A 44 2.41 7.51 1.95
CA PRO A 44 1.80 6.45 1.17
C PRO A 44 2.69 5.20 1.15
N ILE A 45 2.08 4.04 1.39
CA ILE A 45 2.78 2.75 1.44
C ILE A 45 2.40 1.89 0.24
N TYR A 46 1.11 1.78 -0.07
CA TYR A 46 0.59 0.84 -1.05
C TYR A 46 -0.75 1.33 -1.59
N VAL A 47 -1.01 1.06 -2.87
CA VAL A 47 -2.30 1.25 -3.54
C VAL A 47 -2.74 -0.07 -4.14
N GLY A 48 -4.03 -0.37 -4.12
CA GLY A 48 -4.56 -1.52 -4.84
C GLY A 48 -6.03 -1.35 -5.21
N GLN A 49 -6.50 -2.21 -6.10
CA GLN A 49 -7.89 -2.22 -6.55
C GLN A 49 -8.64 -3.51 -6.23
N THR A 50 -9.95 -3.49 -6.44
CA THR A 50 -10.79 -4.68 -6.38
C THR A 50 -12.05 -4.53 -7.22
N ASN A 51 -12.53 -5.66 -7.75
CA ASN A 51 -13.87 -5.85 -8.33
C ASN A 51 -14.65 -6.96 -7.59
N GLU A 52 -14.17 -7.40 -6.42
CA GLU A 52 -14.82 -8.38 -5.55
C GLU A 52 -15.64 -7.69 -4.45
N LYS A 53 -14.96 -6.82 -3.66
CA LYS A 53 -15.49 -5.93 -2.61
C LYS A 53 -14.33 -5.28 -1.85
N LEU A 54 -14.40 -3.97 -1.62
CA LEU A 54 -13.39 -3.22 -0.85
C LEU A 54 -13.15 -3.83 0.53
N ARG A 55 -14.22 -4.14 1.26
CA ARG A 55 -14.15 -4.81 2.57
C ARG A 55 -13.33 -6.09 2.54
N THR A 56 -13.53 -6.91 1.52
CA THR A 56 -12.86 -8.21 1.40
C THR A 56 -11.37 -8.02 1.21
N ARG A 57 -10.95 -7.18 0.25
CA ARG A 57 -9.52 -6.95 -0.02
C ARG A 57 -8.80 -6.22 1.11
N ILE A 58 -9.35 -5.11 1.60
CA ILE A 58 -8.75 -4.35 2.72
C ILE A 58 -8.57 -5.25 3.94
N ARG A 59 -9.58 -6.05 4.30
CA ARG A 59 -9.47 -6.99 5.41
C ARG A 59 -8.45 -8.09 5.14
N ARG A 60 -8.36 -8.61 3.91
CA ARG A 60 -7.37 -9.62 3.52
C ARG A 60 -5.95 -9.10 3.81
N HIS A 61 -5.61 -7.90 3.32
CA HIS A 61 -4.31 -7.28 3.60
C HIS A 61 -4.08 -7.02 5.09
N LEU A 62 -5.05 -6.44 5.79
CA LEU A 62 -4.80 -5.97 7.16
C LEU A 62 -5.00 -7.02 8.25
N THR A 63 -5.55 -8.20 7.94
CA THR A 63 -5.85 -9.23 8.95
C THR A 63 -5.31 -10.62 8.64
N ASN A 64 -5.06 -10.94 7.37
CA ASN A 64 -4.47 -12.21 6.99
C ASN A 64 -2.98 -12.03 6.73
N GLN A 65 -2.15 -12.63 7.58
CA GLN A 65 -0.71 -12.79 7.33
C GLN A 65 -0.39 -13.69 6.11
N ARG A 66 -1.40 -14.12 5.36
CA ARG A 66 -1.32 -15.01 4.18
C ARG A 66 -1.73 -14.36 2.85
N SER A 67 -2.12 -13.07 2.81
CA SER A 67 -2.45 -12.41 1.53
C SER A 67 -1.18 -12.09 0.74
N ASP A 68 -1.09 -12.21 -0.58
CA ASP A 68 0.17 -12.11 -1.34
C ASP A 68 1.11 -10.95 -0.96
N ALA A 69 0.64 -9.70 -0.87
CA ALA A 69 1.49 -8.59 -0.42
C ALA A 69 1.98 -8.69 1.05
N VAL A 70 1.24 -9.38 1.93
CA VAL A 70 1.59 -9.59 3.35
C VAL A 70 2.27 -10.96 3.57
N ALA A 71 1.97 -11.95 2.74
CA ALA A 71 2.59 -13.27 2.68
C ALA A 71 4.01 -13.16 2.11
N MET A 72 4.19 -12.30 1.12
CA MET A 72 5.49 -11.87 0.60
C MET A 72 6.13 -10.80 1.49
N ARG A 73 5.44 -10.34 2.56
CA ARG A 73 5.89 -9.37 3.57
C ARG A 73 6.41 -8.06 2.97
N ILE A 74 5.85 -7.70 1.83
CA ILE A 74 6.10 -6.42 1.14
C ILE A 74 5.53 -5.28 2.00
N LEU A 75 4.35 -5.52 2.58
CA LEU A 75 3.69 -4.62 3.51
C LEU A 75 3.82 -5.13 4.96
N ASP A 76 4.49 -4.36 5.82
CA ASP A 76 4.35 -4.54 7.26
C ASP A 76 3.04 -3.91 7.72
N VAL A 77 2.04 -4.74 8.07
CA VAL A 77 0.73 -4.27 8.54
C VAL A 77 0.86 -3.41 9.81
N PHE A 78 1.90 -3.61 10.62
CA PHE A 78 2.15 -2.77 11.78
C PHE A 78 2.66 -1.38 11.41
N GLU A 79 3.19 -1.17 10.20
CA GLU A 79 3.50 0.18 9.72
C GLU A 79 2.26 0.91 9.21
N VAL A 80 1.11 0.24 9.01
CA VAL A 80 -0.11 0.88 8.53
C VAL A 80 -0.85 1.57 9.68
N ALA A 81 -0.91 2.90 9.61
CA ALA A 81 -1.64 3.73 10.57
C ALA A 81 -2.99 4.18 10.04
N ASP A 82 -3.09 4.51 8.75
CA ASP A 82 -4.34 4.94 8.11
C ASP A 82 -4.63 4.11 6.85
N ALA A 83 -5.91 4.01 6.51
CA ALA A 83 -6.37 3.48 5.24
C ALA A 83 -7.35 4.44 4.58
N GLU A 84 -7.38 4.40 3.25
CA GLU A 84 -8.30 5.17 2.42
C GLU A 84 -8.96 4.28 1.38
N MET A 85 -10.22 4.56 1.05
CA MET A 85 -10.94 3.84 0.00
C MET A 85 -11.76 4.76 -0.89
N TRP A 86 -11.79 4.44 -2.18
CA TRP A 86 -12.50 5.13 -3.25
C TRP A 86 -13.48 4.15 -3.92
N PRO A 87 -14.76 4.13 -3.51
CA PRO A 87 -15.79 3.31 -4.14
C PRO A 87 -16.12 3.75 -5.56
N LEU A 88 -16.24 2.80 -6.49
CA LEU A 88 -16.76 3.00 -7.85
C LEU A 88 -18.22 2.50 -7.92
N TRP A 89 -19.11 3.28 -7.31
CA TRP A 89 -20.52 2.91 -7.16
C TRP A 89 -21.29 2.80 -8.49
N ASP A 90 -20.82 3.51 -9.51
CA ASP A 90 -21.32 3.43 -10.89
C ASP A 90 -21.12 2.05 -11.51
N LEU A 91 -20.12 1.30 -11.04
CA LEU A 91 -19.81 -0.06 -11.50
C LEU A 91 -20.46 -1.18 -10.67
N GLU A 92 -21.24 -0.86 -9.63
CA GLU A 92 -21.71 -1.83 -8.63
C GLU A 92 -22.45 -3.04 -9.23
N ASN A 93 -23.26 -2.81 -10.27
CA ASN A 93 -24.05 -3.85 -10.96
C ASN A 93 -23.35 -4.44 -12.19
N VAL A 94 -22.11 -4.02 -12.48
CA VAL A 94 -21.36 -4.48 -13.65
C VAL A 94 -20.66 -5.80 -13.36
N SER A 95 -20.63 -6.70 -14.35
CA SER A 95 -19.96 -7.99 -14.25
C SER A 95 -18.46 -7.81 -14.02
N ALA A 96 -17.87 -8.59 -13.11
CA ALA A 96 -16.42 -8.56 -12.85
C ALA A 96 -15.58 -8.97 -14.09
N LYS A 97 -16.21 -9.60 -15.08
CA LYS A 97 -15.60 -10.00 -16.36
C LYS A 97 -15.74 -8.93 -17.46
N ASP A 98 -16.44 -7.84 -17.18
CA ASP A 98 -16.61 -6.74 -18.14
C ASP A 98 -15.27 -6.03 -18.37
N LYS A 99 -14.84 -5.99 -19.64
CA LYS A 99 -13.53 -5.45 -20.01
C LYS A 99 -13.46 -3.93 -19.85
N GLU A 100 -14.55 -3.21 -20.12
CA GLU A 100 -14.57 -1.75 -20.02
C GLU A 100 -14.59 -1.31 -18.56
N ALA A 101 -15.33 -2.03 -17.70
CA ALA A 101 -15.31 -1.78 -16.26
C ALA A 101 -13.93 -2.08 -15.65
N LYS A 102 -13.24 -3.13 -16.11
CA LYS A 102 -11.84 -3.39 -15.71
C LYS A 102 -10.90 -2.27 -16.14
N LYS A 103 -10.99 -1.80 -17.38
CA LYS A 103 -10.19 -0.67 -17.86
C LYS A 103 -10.45 0.61 -17.06
N ASN A 104 -11.71 0.87 -16.72
CA ASN A 104 -12.09 1.99 -15.87
C ASN A 104 -11.50 1.85 -14.45
N LEU A 105 -11.57 0.65 -13.86
CA LEU A 105 -10.95 0.37 -12.56
C LEU A 105 -9.42 0.57 -12.61
N ASP A 106 -8.76 0.06 -13.66
CA ASP A 106 -7.31 0.21 -13.86
C ASP A 106 -6.90 1.69 -13.96
N ALA A 107 -7.69 2.53 -14.63
CA ALA A 107 -7.43 3.98 -14.70
C ALA A 107 -7.55 4.67 -13.32
N HIS A 108 -8.49 4.24 -12.49
CA HIS A 108 -8.61 4.73 -11.11
C HIS A 108 -7.45 4.25 -10.23
N GLU A 109 -7.02 2.99 -10.37
CA GLU A 109 -5.86 2.45 -9.66
C GLU A 109 -4.59 3.20 -10.05
N TYR A 110 -4.36 3.40 -11.35
CA TYR A 110 -3.21 4.13 -11.86
C TYR A 110 -3.20 5.59 -11.39
N THR A 111 -4.36 6.26 -11.40
CA THR A 111 -4.48 7.63 -10.87
C THR A 111 -4.14 7.69 -9.38
N ALA A 112 -4.71 6.80 -8.57
CA ALA A 112 -4.40 6.74 -7.13
C ALA A 112 -2.92 6.42 -6.88
N TYR A 113 -2.33 5.56 -7.71
CA TYR A 113 -0.92 5.19 -7.66
C TYR A 113 0.00 6.38 -7.96
N LEU A 114 -0.28 7.15 -9.02
CA LEU A 114 0.45 8.38 -9.36
C LEU A 114 0.33 9.43 -8.25
N ASN A 115 -0.87 9.64 -7.71
CA ASN A 115 -1.09 10.56 -6.59
C ASN A 115 -0.29 10.13 -5.35
N ALA A 116 -0.25 8.84 -5.04
CA ALA A 116 0.53 8.30 -3.93
C ALA A 116 2.05 8.47 -4.13
N ILE A 117 2.56 8.30 -5.35
CA ILE A 117 3.96 8.58 -5.70
C ILE A 117 4.26 10.07 -5.55
N GLU A 118 3.38 10.94 -6.06
CA GLU A 118 3.57 12.39 -5.96
C GLU A 118 3.60 12.87 -4.51
N GLN A 119 2.72 12.34 -3.67
CA GLN A 119 2.65 12.68 -2.24
C GLN A 119 3.75 12.02 -1.41
N SER A 120 4.35 10.93 -1.90
CA SER A 120 5.45 10.26 -1.22
C SER A 120 6.68 11.16 -1.14
N ARG A 121 7.26 11.26 0.07
CA ARG A 121 8.54 11.94 0.31
C ARG A 121 9.67 11.33 -0.52
N PHE A 122 9.55 10.04 -0.82
CA PHE A 122 10.54 9.26 -1.56
C PHE A 122 10.24 9.14 -3.06
N LYS A 123 9.10 9.69 -3.52
CA LYS A 123 8.58 9.53 -4.88
C LYS A 123 8.47 8.06 -5.30
N ALA A 124 8.17 7.18 -4.35
CA ALA A 124 7.97 5.74 -4.59
C ALA A 124 7.20 5.08 -3.45
N ILE A 125 6.40 4.07 -3.79
CA ILE A 125 5.64 3.24 -2.84
C ILE A 125 5.97 1.75 -3.04
N LEU A 126 5.38 0.87 -2.22
CA LEU A 126 5.77 -0.54 -2.10
C LEU A 126 4.97 -1.50 -2.99
N ASN A 127 4.31 -1.01 -4.02
CA ASN A 127 3.66 -1.88 -5.00
C ASN A 127 4.72 -2.71 -5.73
N GLU A 128 4.56 -4.03 -5.71
CA GLU A 128 5.41 -4.93 -6.51
C GLU A 128 5.15 -4.75 -7.99
N LYS A 129 3.87 -4.73 -8.37
CA LYS A 129 3.41 -4.55 -9.74
C LYS A 129 2.92 -3.12 -9.92
N ILE A 130 3.41 -2.46 -10.97
CA ILE A 130 2.91 -1.15 -11.37
C ILE A 130 1.54 -1.35 -12.04
N PRO A 131 0.51 -0.55 -11.68
CA PRO A 131 -0.78 -0.59 -12.37
C PRO A 131 -0.62 -0.32 -13.87
N PRO A 132 -1.51 -0.83 -14.74
CA PRO A 132 -1.37 -0.68 -16.18
C PRO A 132 -1.48 0.80 -16.52
N VAL A 133 -0.57 1.28 -17.36
CA VAL A 133 -0.53 2.69 -17.73
C VAL A 133 -1.87 3.07 -18.36
N SER A 134 -2.47 4.13 -17.82
CA SER A 134 -3.81 4.58 -18.19
C SER A 134 -3.89 6.10 -18.16
N ASP A 135 -4.86 6.67 -18.87
CA ASP A 135 -5.17 8.10 -18.72
C ASP A 135 -5.65 8.39 -17.30
N THR A 136 -5.19 9.49 -16.71
CA THR A 136 -5.61 9.91 -15.37
C THR A 136 -7.08 10.30 -15.36
N VAL A 137 -7.79 9.91 -14.30
CA VAL A 137 -9.21 10.22 -14.11
C VAL A 137 -9.43 11.10 -12.88
N VAL A 138 -10.62 11.70 -12.77
CA VAL A 138 -11.01 12.38 -11.54
C VAL A 138 -11.41 11.30 -10.52
N MET A 139 -10.68 11.25 -9.40
CA MET A 139 -10.99 10.31 -8.32
C MET A 139 -12.37 10.63 -7.71
N PRO A 140 -13.19 9.60 -7.39
CA PRO A 140 -14.45 9.81 -6.67
C PRO A 140 -14.17 10.28 -5.24
N PRO A 141 -15.21 10.66 -4.47
CA PRO A 141 -15.06 10.87 -3.04
C PRO A 141 -14.41 9.66 -2.35
N SER A 142 -13.63 9.93 -1.31
CA SER A 142 -12.92 8.92 -0.53
C SER A 142 -13.32 8.93 0.94
N LEU A 143 -13.07 7.81 1.61
CA LEU A 143 -13.08 7.72 3.06
C LEU A 143 -11.67 7.34 3.53
N ARG A 144 -10.98 8.29 4.18
CA ARG A 144 -9.72 8.07 4.89
C ARG A 144 -9.96 7.99 6.40
N TRP A 145 -9.38 6.99 7.06
CA TRP A 145 -9.54 6.77 8.50
C TRP A 145 -8.27 6.21 9.13
N SER A 146 -7.89 6.73 10.31
CA SER A 146 -6.90 6.12 11.19
C SER A 146 -7.34 4.80 11.85
N LEU A 147 -6.57 3.75 11.59
CA LEU A 147 -6.78 2.38 12.08
C LEU A 147 -6.18 2.11 13.46
N ILE A 148 -5.47 3.09 14.03
CA ILE A 148 -4.87 3.05 15.36
C ILE A 148 -5.43 4.19 16.22
N ASP A 149 -5.33 4.07 17.55
CA ASP A 149 -5.61 5.18 18.48
C ASP A 149 -4.34 5.97 18.75
N ASP A 150 -4.51 7.12 19.40
CA ASP A 150 -3.41 8.05 19.70
C ASP A 150 -2.39 7.41 20.65
N GLU A 151 -2.84 6.58 21.60
CA GLU A 151 -1.96 5.84 22.51
C GLU A 151 -1.06 4.85 21.74
N VAL A 152 -1.63 3.99 20.89
CA VAL A 152 -0.84 3.07 20.04
C VAL A 152 0.03 3.83 19.05
N ARG A 153 -0.43 5.00 18.55
CA ARG A 153 0.37 5.85 17.68
C ARG A 153 1.61 6.36 18.40
N GLU A 154 1.46 6.94 19.58
CA GLU A 154 2.58 7.45 20.39
C GLU A 154 3.59 6.34 20.72
N GLU A 155 3.11 5.15 21.11
CA GLU A 155 3.99 4.03 21.42
C GLU A 155 4.78 3.53 20.20
N ARG A 156 4.11 3.37 19.05
CA ARG A 156 4.71 2.71 17.88
C ARG A 156 5.41 3.65 16.91
N GLN A 157 5.10 4.94 16.94
CA GLN A 157 5.72 5.94 16.08
C GLN A 157 7.19 6.21 16.47
N HIS A 158 7.64 5.74 17.65
CA HIS A 158 9.02 5.93 18.10
C HIS A 158 10.04 5.45 17.03
N PRO A 159 10.96 6.32 16.56
CA PRO A 159 11.84 6.00 15.43
C PRO A 159 12.65 4.72 15.60
N ASP A 160 13.18 4.44 16.79
CA ASP A 160 13.99 3.23 17.02
C ASP A 160 13.16 1.92 16.92
N ILE A 161 11.87 1.97 17.27
CA ILE A 161 10.97 0.81 17.09
C ILE A 161 10.76 0.59 15.59
N ARG A 162 10.47 1.66 14.84
CA ARG A 162 10.27 1.60 13.40
C ARG A 162 11.54 1.17 12.64
N ILE A 163 12.72 1.64 13.06
CA ILE A 163 14.03 1.21 12.53
C ILE A 163 14.20 -0.30 12.71
N ALA A 164 14.00 -0.82 13.93
CA ALA A 164 14.16 -2.24 14.21
C ALA A 164 13.20 -3.10 13.36
N ARG A 165 11.92 -2.70 13.26
CA ARG A 165 10.92 -3.39 12.45
C ARG A 165 11.21 -3.35 10.96
N ARG A 166 11.62 -2.19 10.42
CA ARG A 166 11.98 -2.04 9.01
C ARG A 166 13.21 -2.87 8.65
N ALA A 167 14.22 -2.90 9.53
CA ALA A 167 15.39 -3.76 9.35
C ALA A 167 15.00 -5.25 9.33
N GLU A 168 14.10 -5.68 10.22
CA GLU A 168 13.57 -7.03 10.23
C GLU A 168 12.78 -7.36 8.94
N THR A 169 11.93 -6.44 8.49
CA THR A 169 11.16 -6.60 7.23
C THR A 169 12.09 -6.74 6.02
N ILE A 170 13.12 -5.90 5.90
CA ILE A 170 14.12 -6.00 4.83
C ILE A 170 14.88 -7.32 4.89
N SER A 171 15.33 -7.72 6.09
CA SER A 171 16.03 -9.00 6.28
C SER A 171 15.17 -10.18 5.83
N ARG A 172 13.89 -10.19 6.18
CA ARG A 172 12.93 -11.24 5.79
C ARG A 172 12.65 -11.20 4.29
N LEU A 173 12.46 -10.02 3.71
CA LEU A 173 12.23 -9.86 2.26
C LEU A 173 13.42 -10.38 1.43
N ALA A 174 14.64 -10.10 1.87
CA ALA A 174 15.85 -10.64 1.25
C ALA A 174 15.94 -12.18 1.39
N ALA A 175 15.58 -12.74 2.55
CA ALA A 175 15.53 -14.18 2.76
C ALA A 175 14.50 -14.87 1.84
N VAL A 176 13.28 -14.34 1.76
CA VAL A 176 12.22 -14.85 0.86
C VAL A 176 12.68 -14.80 -0.60
N SER A 177 13.37 -13.73 -0.99
CA SER A 177 13.92 -13.59 -2.34
C SER A 177 14.96 -14.64 -2.68
N ARG A 178 15.71 -15.15 -1.68
CA ARG A 178 16.64 -16.26 -1.87
C ARG A 178 15.91 -17.60 -1.92
N GLU A 179 14.99 -17.83 -0.98
CA GLU A 179 14.29 -19.11 -0.82
C GLU A 179 13.48 -19.50 -2.05
N ARG A 180 12.90 -18.52 -2.74
CA ARG A 180 12.07 -18.74 -3.93
C ARG A 180 12.85 -18.83 -5.24
N GLY A 181 14.16 -18.55 -5.24
CA GLY A 181 14.98 -18.54 -6.45
C GLY A 181 14.72 -17.29 -7.31
N GLU A 182 14.01 -17.46 -8.43
CA GLU A 182 13.63 -16.35 -9.30
C GLU A 182 12.49 -15.54 -8.66
N VAL A 183 12.69 -14.23 -8.51
CA VAL A 183 11.69 -13.29 -8.01
C VAL A 183 11.50 -12.15 -9.00
N SER A 184 10.32 -11.54 -8.99
CA SER A 184 9.99 -10.44 -9.87
C SER A 184 10.96 -9.26 -9.70
N GLU A 185 11.14 -8.48 -10.77
CA GLU A 185 11.87 -7.20 -10.71
C GLU A 185 11.20 -6.24 -9.72
N GLY A 186 9.87 -6.28 -9.63
CA GLY A 186 9.06 -5.54 -8.66
C GLY A 186 9.46 -5.82 -7.22
N LEU A 187 9.67 -7.08 -6.84
CA LEU A 187 10.06 -7.43 -5.48
C LEU A 187 11.46 -6.90 -5.14
N ARG A 188 12.39 -6.95 -6.11
CA ARG A 188 13.73 -6.38 -5.96
C ARG A 188 13.68 -4.86 -5.82
N ARG A 189 12.82 -4.18 -6.57
CA ARG A 189 12.56 -2.74 -6.46
C ARG A 189 12.02 -2.39 -5.07
N VAL A 190 11.03 -3.13 -4.57
CA VAL A 190 10.48 -2.96 -3.21
C VAL A 190 11.57 -3.07 -2.15
N LEU A 191 12.49 -4.04 -2.28
CA LEU A 191 13.61 -4.19 -1.35
C LEU A 191 14.49 -2.93 -1.29
N VAL A 192 14.79 -2.32 -2.44
CA VAL A 192 15.55 -1.06 -2.51
C VAL A 192 14.78 0.09 -1.88
N VAL A 193 13.49 0.25 -2.21
CA VAL A 193 12.65 1.33 -1.64
C VAL A 193 12.59 1.20 -0.11
N GLN A 194 12.42 0.00 0.42
CA GLN A 194 12.45 -0.24 1.87
C GLN A 194 13.79 0.10 2.50
N ALA A 195 14.90 -0.26 1.85
CA ALA A 195 16.25 0.07 2.32
C ALA A 195 16.49 1.59 2.38
N VAL A 196 16.02 2.34 1.38
CA VAL A 196 16.08 3.81 1.39
C VAL A 196 15.24 4.39 2.52
N ARG A 197 14.01 3.88 2.71
CA ARG A 197 13.14 4.32 3.82
C ARG A 197 13.79 4.03 5.20
N LEU A 198 14.45 2.89 5.37
CA LEU A 198 15.21 2.56 6.59
C LEU A 198 16.41 3.51 6.79
N ALA A 199 17.18 3.75 5.73
CA ALA A 199 18.32 4.66 5.80
C ALA A 199 17.89 6.07 6.19
N PHE A 200 16.76 6.55 5.65
CA PHE A 200 16.22 7.86 5.94
C PHE A 200 15.80 8.00 7.41
N ILE A 201 14.98 7.09 7.95
CA ILE A 201 14.55 7.18 9.35
C ILE A 201 15.74 7.02 10.32
N ALA A 202 16.75 6.22 9.97
CA ALA A 202 17.99 6.13 10.73
C ALA A 202 18.79 7.45 10.69
N ALA A 203 18.85 8.12 9.54
CA ALA A 203 19.50 9.41 9.38
C ALA A 203 18.75 10.54 10.11
N GLU A 204 17.41 10.54 10.09
CA GLU A 204 16.59 11.44 10.92
C GLU A 204 16.86 11.23 12.41
N ARG A 205 16.94 9.98 12.86
CA ARG A 205 17.25 9.65 14.25
C ARG A 205 18.63 10.14 14.68
N LEU A 206 19.64 9.98 13.82
CA LEU A 206 20.98 10.52 14.03
C LEU A 206 20.96 12.04 14.08
N ALA A 207 20.30 12.70 13.13
CA ALA A 207 20.20 14.16 13.09
C ALA A 207 19.58 14.72 14.38
N HIS A 208 18.50 14.09 14.87
CA HIS A 208 17.90 14.43 16.16
C HIS A 208 18.90 14.27 17.32
N ALA A 209 19.64 13.17 17.39
CA ALA A 209 20.63 12.94 18.44
C ALA A 209 21.78 13.96 18.43
N GLU A 210 22.14 14.47 17.25
CA GLU A 210 23.20 15.47 17.05
C GLU A 210 22.69 16.92 17.10
N GLY A 211 21.38 17.14 17.26
CA GLY A 211 20.78 18.49 17.23
C GLY A 211 20.84 19.16 15.84
N ARG A 212 20.94 18.37 14.77
CA ARG A 212 20.96 18.85 13.38
C ARG A 212 19.55 18.84 12.78
N PRO A 213 19.29 19.62 11.71
CA PRO A 213 18.05 19.51 10.96
C PRO A 213 17.90 18.11 10.33
N ALA A 214 16.65 17.69 10.14
CA ALA A 214 16.33 16.45 9.44
C ALA A 214 16.96 16.44 8.02
N PRO A 215 17.42 15.27 7.54
CA PRO A 215 17.95 15.13 6.18
C PRO A 215 16.89 15.47 5.13
N ASP A 216 17.35 15.95 3.97
CA ASP A 216 16.50 16.11 2.79
C ASP A 216 16.07 14.71 2.27
N PRO A 217 14.76 14.41 2.16
CA PRO A 217 14.27 13.14 1.61
C PRO A 217 14.78 12.83 0.19
N THR A 218 15.16 13.86 -0.57
CA THR A 218 15.70 13.71 -1.93
C THR A 218 17.20 13.40 -1.96
N ALA A 219 17.87 13.35 -0.79
CA ALA A 219 19.29 13.02 -0.69
C ALA A 219 19.63 11.63 -1.28
N ILE A 220 18.65 10.71 -1.29
CA ILE A 220 18.75 9.44 -1.99
C ILE A 220 17.68 9.40 -3.08
N SER A 221 18.10 9.58 -4.34
CA SER A 221 17.19 9.47 -5.49
C SER A 221 16.81 8.01 -5.75
N ILE A 222 15.57 7.64 -5.42
CA ILE A 222 15.05 6.30 -5.69
C ILE A 222 15.03 5.99 -7.19
N GLU A 223 14.56 6.91 -8.02
CA GLU A 223 14.52 6.74 -9.48
C GLU A 223 15.91 6.38 -10.05
N ARG A 224 16.98 7.01 -9.56
CA ARG A 224 18.35 6.66 -9.99
C ARG A 224 18.82 5.28 -9.52
N LEU A 225 18.22 4.72 -8.48
CA LEU A 225 18.56 3.39 -7.97
C LEU A 225 17.75 2.28 -8.64
N VAL A 226 16.49 2.54 -8.96
CA VAL A 226 15.55 1.49 -9.41
C VAL A 226 14.96 1.71 -10.80
N GLY A 227 15.27 2.83 -11.46
CA GLY A 227 14.63 3.25 -12.69
C GLY A 227 13.22 3.81 -12.46
N SER A 228 12.42 3.87 -13.53
CA SER A 228 11.06 4.39 -13.48
C SER A 228 10.18 3.57 -12.54
N VAL A 229 9.39 4.27 -11.71
CA VAL A 229 8.32 3.72 -10.89
C VAL A 229 6.94 4.02 -11.48
N LEU A 230 6.86 4.56 -12.68
CA LEU A 230 5.60 5.01 -13.30
C LEU A 230 5.04 4.02 -14.33
N TYR A 231 5.86 3.07 -14.76
CA TYR A 231 5.54 2.03 -15.74
C TYR A 231 6.53 0.86 -15.57
N GLU A 232 6.14 -0.34 -15.99
CA GLU A 232 7.06 -1.48 -16.01
C GLU A 232 8.06 -1.34 -17.16
N PHE A 233 9.33 -1.68 -16.93
CA PHE A 233 10.35 -1.60 -17.99
C PHE A 233 10.03 -2.51 -19.17
N THR A 234 9.40 -3.65 -18.90
CA THR A 234 8.93 -4.63 -19.89
C THR A 234 7.65 -4.21 -20.60
N ASP A 235 6.93 -3.22 -20.07
CA ASP A 235 5.67 -2.70 -20.63
C ASP A 235 5.57 -1.17 -20.44
N PRO A 236 6.38 -0.39 -21.18
CA PRO A 236 6.44 1.06 -20.99
C PRO A 236 5.18 1.81 -21.45
N TYR A 237 4.33 1.16 -22.24
CA TYR A 237 3.11 1.75 -22.80
C TYR A 237 1.82 1.18 -22.17
N GLY A 238 1.92 0.22 -21.24
CA GLY A 238 0.74 -0.42 -20.62
C GLY A 238 -0.04 -1.31 -21.58
N GLU A 239 0.59 -1.81 -22.65
CA GLU A 239 -0.06 -2.62 -23.69
C GLU A 239 -0.27 -4.07 -23.24
N TYR A 240 0.44 -4.52 -22.19
CA TYR A 240 0.33 -5.86 -21.66
C TYR A 240 -0.64 -5.91 -20.48
N THR A 241 -1.86 -6.38 -20.74
CA THR A 241 -2.79 -6.83 -19.68
C THR A 241 -2.63 -8.34 -19.49
N PRO A 242 -1.75 -8.83 -18.59
CA PRO A 242 -1.88 -10.22 -18.16
C PRO A 242 -3.24 -10.35 -17.47
N ASP A 243 -3.96 -11.43 -17.72
CA ASP A 243 -5.15 -11.77 -16.95
C ASP A 243 -4.80 -11.71 -15.46
N ARG A 244 -5.26 -10.66 -14.77
CA ARG A 244 -5.00 -10.37 -13.35
C ARG A 244 -5.77 -11.35 -12.43
N ASP A 245 -5.87 -12.61 -12.84
CA ASP A 245 -6.47 -13.71 -12.07
C ASP A 245 -5.42 -14.43 -11.20
N ASP A 246 -4.20 -13.89 -11.08
CA ASP A 246 -3.13 -14.49 -10.25
C ASP A 246 -3.29 -14.26 -8.74
N ASP A 247 -4.35 -13.55 -8.31
CA ASP A 247 -4.83 -13.57 -6.92
C ASP A 247 -5.80 -14.75 -6.65
N THR A 248 -5.96 -15.66 -7.62
CA THR A 248 -6.67 -16.94 -7.47
C THR A 248 -5.72 -18.14 -7.55
N LEU A 249 -4.67 -18.14 -6.74
CA LEU A 249 -3.92 -19.37 -6.47
C LEU A 249 -4.02 -19.75 -4.99
N ASP A 250 -4.62 -20.92 -4.82
CA ASP A 250 -4.77 -21.81 -3.67
C ASP A 250 -5.82 -21.51 -2.58
N ASP A 251 -6.76 -22.48 -2.51
CA ASP A 251 -7.64 -22.81 -1.37
C ASP A 251 -6.90 -22.90 -0.01
#